data_AF-A0A8D6YJR4-F1
#
_entry.id   AF-A0A8D6YJR4-F1
#
_cell.length_a   1.000
_cell.length_b   1.000
_cell.length_c   1.000
_cell.angle_alpha   90.00
_cell.angle_beta   90.00
_cell.angle_gamma   90.00
#
_symmetry.space_group_name_H-M   'P 1'
#
loop_
_entity.id
_entity.type
_entity.pdbx_description
1 polymer ?
#
loop_
_entity_poly.entity_id
_entity_poly.type
_entity_poly.pdbx_seq_one_letter_code
_entity_poly.pdbx_strand_id
1 'polypeptide(L)'
;MSGDDDADSVRAITPLDCFMERADLIASLLTGMRRAEDFRAQGAAYNTAHSQQMAVDHGKAADAELVLSLFAFTPEHLKLLGSTGIENLGEIVCHAWALNGGNNEALIGWFRKPMNALDGQTPAALVRSGSLKVLLLVLRQQLEWELPKRSA
;
A
#
# COMPACT_ATOMS: atom_id res chain seq x y z
N MET A 1 14.79 -52.35 -28.94
CA MET A 1 13.73 -51.39 -29.31
C MET A 1 12.91 -51.11 -28.07
N SER A 2 12.33 -49.91 -28.01
CA SER A 2 11.58 -49.30 -26.90
C SER A 2 12.46 -48.50 -25.93
N GLY A 3 12.75 -47.27 -26.38
CA GLY A 3 13.00 -46.15 -25.51
C GLY A 3 11.65 -45.55 -25.12
N ASP A 4 11.45 -45.34 -23.82
CA ASP A 4 10.45 -44.44 -23.30
C ASP A 4 11.22 -43.16 -22.93
N ASP A 5 11.13 -42.19 -23.84
CA ASP A 5 11.57 -40.82 -23.60
C ASP A 5 10.68 -40.23 -22.51
N ASP A 6 11.20 -40.20 -21.29
CA ASP A 6 10.77 -39.29 -20.23
C ASP A 6 10.98 -37.86 -20.73
N ALA A 7 9.99 -37.36 -21.46
CA ALA A 7 9.84 -35.95 -21.79
C ALA A 7 9.55 -35.20 -20.50
N ASP A 8 10.63 -34.85 -19.81
CA ASP A 8 10.72 -33.76 -18.85
C ASP A 8 10.06 -32.53 -19.48
N SER A 9 8.78 -32.36 -19.16
CA SER A 9 7.97 -31.23 -19.59
C SER A 9 8.43 -30.02 -18.80
N VAL A 10 9.59 -29.50 -19.19
CA VAL A 10 10.04 -28.16 -18.85
C VAL A 10 9.00 -27.23 -19.44
N ARG A 11 7.97 -26.89 -18.65
CA ARG A 11 7.03 -25.82 -18.98
C ARG A 11 7.89 -24.60 -19.28
N ALA A 12 7.92 -24.21 -20.55
CA ALA A 12 8.49 -22.95 -20.95
C ALA A 12 7.79 -21.86 -20.13
N ILE A 13 8.53 -21.22 -19.22
CA ILE A 13 8.07 -20.04 -18.50
C ILE A 13 7.76 -19.01 -19.58
N THR A 14 6.47 -18.77 -19.81
CA THR A 14 6.05 -17.83 -20.84
C THR A 14 6.24 -16.41 -20.30
N PRO A 15 6.45 -15.38 -21.15
CA PRO A 15 6.58 -14.00 -20.69
C PRO A 15 5.34 -13.46 -19.91
N LEU A 16 4.23 -14.20 -19.91
CA LEU A 16 3.06 -13.94 -19.08
C LEU A 16 3.27 -14.30 -17.60
N ASP A 17 4.26 -15.13 -17.26
CA ASP A 17 4.62 -15.50 -15.88
C ASP A 17 5.42 -14.40 -15.14
N CYS A 18 5.65 -13.24 -15.77
CA CYS A 18 6.38 -12.10 -15.20
C CYS A 18 5.49 -11.00 -14.61
N PHE A 19 4.15 -11.17 -14.66
CA PHE A 19 3.22 -10.24 -14.05
C PHE A 19 2.66 -10.81 -12.76
N MET A 20 2.63 -10.00 -11.70
CA MET A 20 1.98 -10.40 -10.45
C MET A 20 0.51 -10.69 -10.73
N GLU A 21 0.07 -11.88 -10.32
CA GLU A 21 -1.33 -12.25 -10.42
C GLU A 21 -2.19 -11.33 -9.55
N ARG A 22 -3.45 -11.16 -9.94
CA ARG A 22 -4.37 -10.27 -9.23
C ARG A 22 -4.55 -10.65 -7.76
N ALA A 23 -4.54 -11.95 -7.47
CA ALA A 23 -4.57 -12.46 -6.10
C ALA A 23 -3.33 -12.05 -5.30
N ASP A 24 -2.15 -12.07 -5.91
CA ASP A 24 -0.89 -11.67 -5.28
C ASP A 24 -0.82 -10.17 -5.02
N LEU A 25 -1.37 -9.36 -5.95
CA LEU A 25 -1.51 -7.91 -5.76
C LEU A 25 -2.40 -7.59 -4.56
N ILE A 26 -3.55 -8.26 -4.46
CA ILE A 26 -4.47 -8.10 -3.33
C ILE A 26 -3.78 -8.55 -2.03
N ALA A 27 -3.15 -9.72 -2.02
CA ALA A 27 -2.45 -10.23 -0.84
C ALA A 27 -1.35 -9.26 -0.36
N SER A 28 -0.55 -8.73 -1.31
CA SER A 28 0.50 -7.75 -1.03
C SER A 28 -0.07 -6.44 -0.45
N LEU A 29 -1.12 -5.89 -1.07
CA LEU A 29 -1.79 -4.70 -0.55
C LEU A 29 -2.30 -4.91 0.88
N LEU A 30 -2.96 -6.03 1.13
CA LEU A 30 -3.48 -6.38 2.45
C LEU A 30 -2.38 -6.50 3.48
N THR A 31 -1.21 -7.06 3.12
CA THR A 31 -0.03 -7.10 4.00
C THR A 31 0.41 -5.69 4.40
N GLY A 32 0.44 -4.76 3.44
CA GLY A 32 0.71 -3.34 3.70
C GLY A 32 -0.30 -2.67 4.61
N MET A 33 -1.59 -2.89 4.33
CA MET A 33 -2.68 -2.32 5.14
C MET A 33 -2.60 -2.79 6.59
N ARG A 34 -2.33 -4.08 6.82
CA ARG A 34 -2.11 -4.64 8.16
C ARG A 34 -0.90 -4.01 8.87
N ARG A 35 0.20 -3.76 8.16
CA ARG A 35 1.36 -3.02 8.74
C ARG A 35 0.97 -1.62 9.23
N ALA A 36 0.12 -0.91 8.50
CA ALA A 36 -0.35 0.41 8.91
C ALA A 36 -1.26 0.35 10.16
N GLU A 37 -2.06 -0.71 10.29
CA GLU A 37 -2.88 -0.98 11.47
C GLU A 37 -2.02 -1.33 12.68
N ASP A 38 -1.05 -2.23 12.52
CA ASP A 38 -0.10 -2.61 13.56
C ASP A 38 0.69 -1.38 14.06
N PHE A 39 1.14 -0.52 13.15
CA PHE A 39 1.83 0.74 13.49
C PHE A 39 0.95 1.64 14.37
N ARG A 40 -0.33 1.81 14.01
CA ARG A 40 -1.28 2.62 14.79
C ARG A 40 -1.64 1.95 16.12
N ALA A 41 -1.77 0.62 16.16
CA ALA A 41 -2.05 -0.13 17.39
C ALA A 41 -0.90 -0.03 18.40
N GLN A 42 0.35 -0.04 17.94
CA GLN A 42 1.52 0.23 18.78
C GLN A 42 1.48 1.63 19.40
N GLY A 43 0.98 2.63 18.67
CA GLY A 43 0.72 3.97 19.20
C GLY A 43 -0.45 4.04 20.18
N ALA A 44 -1.52 3.26 19.95
CA ALA A 44 -2.74 3.25 20.75
C ALA A 44 -2.64 2.47 22.08
N ALA A 45 -1.77 1.46 22.17
CA ALA A 45 -1.54 0.67 23.39
C ALA A 45 -1.11 1.51 24.63
N TYR A 46 -0.73 2.77 24.42
CA TYR A 46 -0.36 3.71 25.47
C TYR A 46 -1.40 4.81 25.75
N ASN A 47 -2.60 4.78 25.14
CA ASN A 47 -3.65 5.78 25.33
C ASN A 47 -5.07 5.16 25.29
N THR A 48 -5.69 5.01 26.46
CA THR A 48 -7.03 4.41 26.61
C THR A 48 -8.20 5.35 26.27
N ALA A 49 -7.96 6.64 26.04
CA ALA A 49 -9.04 7.65 25.97
C ALA A 49 -9.38 8.15 24.55
N HIS A 50 -8.53 7.91 23.54
CA HIS A 50 -8.75 8.40 22.15
C HIS A 50 -8.91 7.27 21.12
N SER A 51 -8.81 6.02 21.54
CA SER A 51 -8.79 4.83 20.67
C SER A 51 -10.15 4.50 20.02
N GLN A 52 -11.26 5.12 20.44
CA GLN A 52 -12.59 4.76 19.97
C GLN A 52 -13.02 5.47 18.68
N GLN A 53 -12.34 6.55 18.26
CA GLN A 53 -12.82 7.36 17.12
C GLN A 53 -12.27 6.93 15.75
N MET A 54 -11.25 6.05 15.66
CA MET A 54 -10.54 5.77 14.40
C MET A 54 -10.40 4.27 14.09
N ALA A 55 -11.27 3.44 14.64
CA ALA A 55 -11.41 2.04 14.24
C ALA A 55 -12.35 1.93 13.03
N VAL A 56 -11.95 2.55 11.91
CA VAL A 56 -12.48 2.10 10.62
C VAL A 56 -11.62 0.89 10.25
N ASP A 57 -12.23 -0.29 10.24
CA ASP A 57 -11.62 -1.54 9.76
C ASP A 57 -11.20 -1.34 8.29
N HIS A 58 -9.94 -1.01 8.06
CA HIS A 58 -9.35 -0.99 6.73
C HIS A 58 -8.69 -2.35 6.48
N GLY A 59 -8.16 -2.61 5.28
CA GLY A 59 -7.51 -3.91 5.02
C GLY A 59 -8.47 -5.06 4.71
N LYS A 60 -9.66 -4.78 4.17
CA LYS A 60 -10.51 -5.82 3.55
C LYS A 60 -10.16 -5.98 2.08
N ALA A 61 -10.47 -7.14 1.49
CA ALA A 61 -10.22 -7.39 0.08
C ALA A 61 -10.86 -6.32 -0.83
N ALA A 62 -12.06 -5.83 -0.48
CA ALA A 62 -12.72 -4.75 -1.19
C ALA A 62 -11.93 -3.41 -1.16
N ASP A 63 -11.22 -3.13 -0.08
CA ASP A 63 -10.38 -1.94 0.03
C ASP A 63 -9.15 -2.07 -0.88
N ALA A 64 -8.52 -3.25 -0.90
CA ALA A 64 -7.41 -3.53 -1.82
C ALA A 64 -7.83 -3.40 -3.29
N GLU A 65 -9.03 -3.88 -3.62
CA GLU A 65 -9.62 -3.74 -4.97
C GLU A 65 -9.86 -2.29 -5.36
N LEU A 66 -10.38 -1.49 -4.42
CA LEU A 66 -10.55 -0.06 -4.63
C LEU A 66 -9.20 0.61 -4.90
N VAL A 67 -8.15 0.27 -4.14
CA VAL A 67 -6.80 0.81 -4.37
C VAL A 67 -6.27 0.48 -5.76
N LEU A 68 -6.37 -0.78 -6.18
CA LEU A 68 -5.93 -1.18 -7.53
C LEU A 68 -6.68 -0.38 -8.61
N SER A 69 -7.98 -0.18 -8.42
CA SER A 69 -8.83 0.60 -9.32
C SER A 69 -8.45 2.09 -9.37
N LEU A 70 -8.08 2.68 -8.23
CA LEU A 70 -7.69 4.10 -8.13
C LEU A 70 -6.41 4.42 -8.89
N PHE A 71 -5.45 3.51 -8.90
CA PHE A 71 -4.15 3.73 -9.52
C PHE A 71 -4.09 3.29 -10.97
N ALA A 72 -4.91 2.32 -11.38
CA ALA A 72 -4.95 1.78 -12.74
C ALA A 72 -3.54 1.44 -13.27
N PHE A 73 -2.79 0.65 -12.51
CA PHE A 73 -1.40 0.35 -12.82
C PHE A 73 -1.24 -0.34 -14.18
N THR A 74 -0.27 0.13 -14.95
CA THR A 74 0.20 -0.59 -16.14
C THR A 74 1.15 -1.72 -15.74
N PRO A 75 1.36 -2.71 -16.62
CA PRO A 75 2.41 -3.72 -16.50
C PRO A 75 3.77 -3.19 -16.03
N GLU A 76 4.22 -2.05 -16.56
CA GLU A 76 5.50 -1.42 -16.23
C GLU A 76 5.52 -0.88 -14.80
N HIS A 77 4.41 -0.29 -14.34
CA HIS A 77 4.28 0.14 -12.95
C HIS A 77 4.35 -1.05 -12.00
N LEU A 78 3.66 -2.14 -12.31
CA LEU A 78 3.68 -3.35 -11.47
C LEU A 78 5.08 -3.97 -11.42
N LYS A 79 5.78 -4.02 -12.56
CA LYS A 79 7.17 -4.49 -12.61
C LYS A 79 8.12 -3.61 -11.80
N LEU A 80 7.94 -2.29 -11.86
CA LEU A 80 8.75 -1.34 -11.11
C LEU A 80 8.53 -1.47 -9.60
N LEU A 81 7.27 -1.63 -9.19
CA LEU A 81 6.90 -1.72 -7.77
C LEU A 81 7.30 -3.06 -7.17
N GLY A 82 7.05 -4.16 -7.89
CA GLY A 82 7.13 -5.52 -7.35
C GLY A 82 6.23 -5.71 -6.12
N SER A 83 6.31 -6.88 -5.48
CA SER A 83 5.50 -7.18 -4.29
C SER A 83 5.75 -6.17 -3.17
N THR A 84 7.00 -5.89 -2.84
CA THR A 84 7.35 -4.94 -1.77
C THR A 84 6.82 -3.53 -2.03
N GLY A 85 6.84 -3.05 -3.27
CA GLY A 85 6.24 -1.77 -3.63
C GLY A 85 4.73 -1.78 -3.44
N ILE A 86 4.05 -2.86 -3.84
CA ILE A 86 2.60 -3.00 -3.65
C ILE A 86 2.24 -3.10 -2.16
N GLU A 87 3.03 -3.78 -1.34
CA GLU A 87 2.81 -3.76 0.11
C GLU A 87 3.01 -2.35 0.69
N ASN A 88 4.07 -1.64 0.28
CA ASN A 88 4.28 -0.26 0.73
C ASN A 88 3.13 0.65 0.30
N LEU A 89 2.54 0.42 -0.87
CA LEU A 89 1.35 1.15 -1.32
C LEU A 89 0.16 0.89 -0.39
N GLY A 90 -0.08 -0.37 0.00
CA GLY A 90 -1.16 -0.71 0.92
C GLY A 90 -1.03 0.02 2.26
N GLU A 91 0.20 0.12 2.76
CA GLU A 91 0.50 0.86 3.99
C GLU A 91 0.28 2.38 3.82
N ILE A 92 0.80 2.97 2.73
CA ILE A 92 0.60 4.39 2.38
C ILE A 92 -0.88 4.75 2.34
N VAL A 93 -1.69 3.94 1.63
CA VAL A 93 -3.11 4.24 1.45
C VAL A 93 -3.84 4.17 2.79
N CYS A 94 -3.55 3.18 3.62
CA CYS A 94 -4.20 3.05 4.92
C CYS A 94 -3.86 4.22 5.86
N HIS A 95 -2.59 4.65 5.88
CA HIS A 95 -2.17 5.85 6.60
C HIS A 95 -2.85 7.12 6.08
N ALA A 96 -2.89 7.30 4.76
CA ALA A 96 -3.54 8.45 4.14
C ALA A 96 -5.06 8.44 4.39
N TRP A 97 -5.74 7.29 4.37
CA TRP A 97 -7.15 7.19 4.73
C TRP A 97 -7.39 7.65 6.16
N ALA A 98 -6.58 7.20 7.12
CA ALA A 98 -6.71 7.60 8.51
C ALA A 98 -6.57 9.13 8.68
N LEU A 99 -5.59 9.74 8.01
CA LEU A 99 -5.39 11.20 8.01
C LEU A 99 -6.54 11.97 7.32
N ASN A 100 -7.23 11.33 6.38
CA ASN A 100 -8.36 11.92 5.64
C ASN A 100 -9.73 11.47 6.20
N GLY A 101 -9.78 10.99 7.45
CA GLY A 101 -11.01 10.62 8.15
C GLY A 101 -11.79 9.47 7.50
N GLY A 102 -11.12 8.59 6.75
CA GLY A 102 -11.75 7.48 6.02
C GLY A 102 -12.57 7.90 4.79
N ASN A 103 -12.48 9.16 4.34
CA ASN A 103 -13.23 9.64 3.19
C ASN A 103 -12.46 9.40 1.87
N ASN A 104 -13.08 8.68 0.94
CA ASN A 104 -12.48 8.33 -0.35
C ASN A 104 -12.22 9.54 -1.27
N GLU A 105 -13.10 10.53 -1.29
CA GLU A 105 -12.90 11.75 -2.10
C GLU A 105 -11.74 12.57 -1.53
N ALA A 106 -11.66 12.70 -0.20
CA ALA A 106 -10.56 13.35 0.47
C ALA A 106 -9.23 12.63 0.21
N LEU A 107 -9.22 11.30 0.26
CA LEU A 107 -8.05 10.49 -0.11
C LEU A 107 -7.61 10.75 -1.57
N ILE A 108 -8.55 10.73 -2.52
CA ILE A 108 -8.25 10.99 -3.94
C ILE A 108 -7.68 12.41 -4.11
N GLY A 109 -8.27 13.38 -3.42
CA GLY A 109 -7.76 14.75 -3.39
C GLY A 109 -6.34 14.84 -2.83
N TRP A 110 -6.07 14.13 -1.74
CA TRP A 110 -4.76 14.05 -1.11
C TRP A 110 -3.70 13.49 -2.05
N PHE A 111 -3.98 12.39 -2.78
CA PHE A 111 -3.05 11.81 -3.75
C PHE A 111 -2.71 12.75 -4.91
N ARG A 112 -3.61 13.67 -5.24
CA ARG A 112 -3.45 14.63 -6.34
C ARG A 112 -2.86 15.97 -5.89
N LYS A 113 -2.78 16.22 -4.59
CA LYS A 113 -2.31 17.49 -4.04
C LYS A 113 -0.78 17.54 -4.00
N PRO A 114 -0.14 18.56 -4.61
CA PRO A 114 1.28 18.83 -4.42
C PRO A 114 1.63 19.06 -2.95
N MET A 115 2.74 18.51 -2.49
CA MET A 115 3.19 18.65 -1.09
C MET A 115 4.58 19.26 -1.01
N ASN A 116 4.73 20.29 -0.17
CA ASN A 116 6.03 20.90 0.09
C ASN A 116 7.04 19.88 0.66
N ALA A 117 6.58 18.94 1.49
CA ALA A 117 7.41 17.86 2.03
C ALA A 117 7.89 16.84 0.97
N LEU A 118 7.34 16.91 -0.25
CA LEU A 118 7.70 16.05 -1.39
C LEU A 118 8.25 16.89 -2.55
N ASP A 119 8.85 18.04 -2.25
CA ASP A 119 9.41 18.98 -3.24
C ASP A 119 8.40 19.41 -4.32
N GLY A 120 7.13 19.59 -3.93
CA GLY A 120 6.05 19.98 -4.83
C GLY A 120 5.49 18.83 -5.67
N GLN A 121 5.96 17.60 -5.50
CA GLN A 121 5.38 16.43 -6.15
C GLN A 121 4.09 16.00 -5.46
N THR A 122 3.24 15.28 -6.22
CA THR A 122 2.03 14.65 -5.67
C THR A 122 2.35 13.25 -5.16
N PRO A 123 1.67 12.76 -4.11
CA PRO A 123 1.84 11.38 -3.66
C PRO A 123 1.61 10.35 -4.77
N ALA A 124 0.64 10.61 -5.68
CA ALA A 124 0.41 9.73 -6.84
C ALA A 124 1.61 9.66 -7.79
N ALA A 125 2.34 10.77 -7.99
CA ALA A 125 3.57 10.76 -8.79
C ALA A 125 4.69 9.95 -8.13
N LEU A 126 4.83 10.03 -6.81
CA LEU A 126 5.78 9.19 -6.07
C LEU A 126 5.43 7.71 -6.16
N VAL A 127 4.15 7.35 -6.06
CA VAL A 127 3.70 5.96 -6.24
C VAL A 127 4.05 5.45 -7.63
N ARG A 128 3.74 6.22 -8.69
CA ARG A 128 4.03 5.79 -10.07
C ARG A 128 5.52 5.72 -10.41
N SER A 129 6.35 6.55 -9.76
CA SER A 129 7.81 6.51 -9.94
C SER A 129 8.51 5.47 -9.05
N GLY A 130 7.78 4.72 -8.22
CA GLY A 130 8.36 3.74 -7.30
C GLY A 130 9.00 4.34 -6.04
N SER A 131 8.87 5.65 -5.82
CA SER A 131 9.47 6.39 -4.70
C SER A 131 8.68 6.25 -3.38
N LEU A 132 8.15 5.06 -3.09
CA LEU A 132 7.19 4.83 -2.00
C LEU A 132 7.82 4.94 -0.61
N LYS A 133 9.11 4.63 -0.47
CA LYS A 133 9.81 4.72 0.83
C LYS A 133 9.85 6.15 1.37
N VAL A 134 10.05 7.13 0.50
CA VAL A 134 10.04 8.56 0.87
C VAL A 134 8.64 8.96 1.36
N LEU A 135 7.61 8.55 0.60
CA LEU A 135 6.23 8.84 0.95
C LEU A 135 5.82 8.20 2.28
N LEU A 136 6.23 6.95 2.53
CA LEU A 136 6.01 6.26 3.81
C LEU A 136 6.67 6.98 4.98
N LEU A 137 7.92 7.41 4.82
CA LEU A 137 8.64 8.14 5.87
C LEU A 137 7.88 9.42 6.25
N VAL A 138 7.45 10.20 5.25
CA VAL A 138 6.70 11.44 5.48
C VAL A 138 5.36 11.16 6.16
N LEU A 139 4.61 10.16 5.71
CA LEU A 139 3.32 9.78 6.29
C LEU A 139 3.44 9.31 7.74
N ARG A 140 4.40 8.42 8.03
CA ARG A 140 4.63 7.94 9.41
C ARG A 140 5.02 9.11 10.32
N GLN A 141 5.86 10.02 9.84
CA GLN A 141 6.24 11.20 10.61
C GLN A 141 5.04 12.12 10.87
N GLN A 142 4.17 12.34 9.88
CA GLN A 142 2.93 13.11 10.06
C GLN A 142 2.01 12.46 11.08
N LEU A 143 1.83 11.14 11.01
CA LEU A 143 1.01 10.40 11.96
C LEU A 143 1.55 10.51 13.39
N GLU A 144 2.86 10.43 13.60
CA GLU A 144 3.47 10.67 14.91
C GLU A 144 3.23 12.09 15.45
N TRP A 145 2.92 13.05 14.58
CA TRP A 145 2.68 14.45 14.95
C TRP A 145 1.20 14.77 15.16
N GLU A 146 0.32 14.15 14.39
CA GLU A 146 -1.13 14.32 14.49
C GLU A 146 -1.79 13.36 15.49
N LEU A 147 -1.17 12.19 15.75
CA LEU A 147 -1.53 11.36 16.89
C LEU A 147 -1.05 12.04 18.18
N PRO A 148 -1.89 12.12 19.23
CA PRO A 148 -1.58 12.93 20.41
C PRO A 148 -0.23 12.55 21.03
N LYS A 149 0.73 13.50 20.96
CA LYS A 149 2.01 13.38 21.67
C LYS A 149 1.76 13.49 23.17
N ARG A 150 2.38 12.58 23.92
CA ARG A 150 2.41 12.54 25.38
C ARG A 150 2.59 13.95 25.97
N SER A 151 1.73 14.34 26.91
CA SER A 151 2.17 15.26 27.96
C SER A 151 3.09 14.45 28.87
N ALA A 152 4.35 14.90 28.98
CA ALA A 152 5.34 14.33 29.88
C ALA A 152 4.95 14.54 31.36
#